data_AF-A0A2M6ZVM6-F1
#
_entry.id   AF-A0A2M6ZVM6-F1
#
_cell.length_a   1.000
_cell.length_b   1.000
_cell.length_c   1.000
_cell.angle_alpha   90.00
_cell.angle_beta   90.00
_cell.angle_gamma   90.00
#
_symmetry.space_group_name_H-M   'P 1'
#
loop_
_entity.id
_entity.type
_entity.pdbx_description
1 polymer ?
#
loop_
_entity_poly.entity_id
_entity_poly.type
_entity_poly.pdbx_seq_one_letter_code
_entity_poly.pdbx_strand_id
1 'polypeptide(L)' 'MKIEYDKEADALYIMLRDIPATDSRDLEEGIAIDLDDEGHIVGLEVLDAVERLGLEALLNISIENMPIEKIPGAAAT' A
#
# COMPACT_ATOMS: atom_id res chain seq x y z
N MET A 1 8.85 -2.19 -1.02
CA MET A 1 7.53 -2.28 -0.35
C MET A 1 7.71 -2.56 1.12
N LYS A 2 6.89 -1.93 1.96
CA LYS A 2 6.80 -2.17 3.41
C LYS A 2 5.32 -2.24 3.78
N ILE A 3 4.95 -3.14 4.67
CA ILE A 3 3.61 -3.23 5.25
C ILE A 3 3.76 -2.95 6.74
N GLU A 4 2.97 -2.01 7.25
CA GLU A 4 3.02 -1.55 8.63
C GLU A 4 1.60 -1.47 9.19
N TYR A 5 1.42 -1.98 10.41
CA TYR A 5 0.15 -1.90 11.11
C TYR A 5 0.34 -1.06 12.37
N ASP A 6 -0.42 0.03 12.48
CA ASP A 6 -0.51 0.85 13.69
C ASP A 6 -1.67 0.33 14.54
N LYS A 7 -1.31 -0.22 15.71
CA LYS A 7 -2.28 -0.77 16.66
C LYS A 7 -3.11 0.31 17.36
N GLU A 8 -2.55 1.50 17.59
CA GLU A 8 -3.27 2.58 18.29
C GLU A 8 -4.35 3.18 17.37
N ALA A 9 -4.05 3.31 16.08
CA ALA A 9 -4.98 3.81 15.08
C ALA A 9 -5.88 2.73 14.43
N ASP A 10 -5.61 1.45 14.67
CA ASP A 10 -6.15 0.31 13.89
C ASP A 10 -6.03 0.54 12.38
N ALA A 11 -4.81 0.86 11.93
CA ALA A 11 -4.53 1.26 10.56
C ALA A 11 -3.48 0.36 9.91
N LEU A 12 -3.75 -0.08 8.69
CA LEU A 12 -2.78 -0.77 7.83
C LEU A 12 -2.25 0.21 6.78
N TYR A 13 -0.94 0.39 6.75
CA TYR A 13 -0.25 1.12 5.70
C TYR A 13 0.59 0.18 4.83
N ILE A 14 0.40 0.27 3.52
CA ILE A 14 1.21 -0.43 2.52
C ILE A 14 1.99 0.60 1.71
N MET A 15 3.28 0.75 2.02
CA MET A 15 4.20 1.57 1.23
C MET A 15 4.62 0.80 -0.02
N LEU A 16 4.22 1.32 -1.19
CA LEU A 16 4.56 0.77 -2.50
C LEU A 16 5.95 1.22 -2.94
N ARG A 17 6.24 2.52 -2.82
CA ARG A 17 7.51 3.17 -3.20
C ARG A 17 8.14 3.81 -1.98
N ASP A 18 9.45 3.66 -1.81
CA ASP A 18 10.21 4.25 -0.70
C ASP A 18 10.60 5.70 -1.05
N ILE A 19 9.60 6.56 -1.14
CA ILE A 19 9.71 8.01 -1.39
C ILE A 19 8.67 8.76 -0.54
N PRO A 20 8.86 10.05 -0.26
CA PRO A 20 7.86 10.84 0.45
C PRO A 20 6.58 11.01 -0.37
N ALA A 21 5.42 10.86 0.28
CA ALA A 21 4.15 11.32 -0.25
C ALA A 21 4.07 12.86 -0.14
N THR A 22 3.45 13.49 -1.13
CA THR A 22 3.19 14.93 -1.16
C THR A 22 1.71 15.28 -1.16
N ASP A 23 0.86 14.31 -1.50
CA ASP A 23 -0.60 14.45 -1.49
C ASP A 23 -1.24 13.12 -1.05
N SER A 24 -2.51 13.18 -0.66
CA SER A 24 -3.30 12.00 -0.31
C SER A 24 -4.73 12.15 -0.83
N ARG A 25 -5.29 11.04 -1.32
CA ARG A 25 -6.64 11.02 -1.90
C ARG A 25 -7.46 9.88 -1.32
N ASP A 26 -8.57 10.25 -0.69
CA ASP A 26 -9.59 9.29 -0.26
C ASP A 26 -10.20 8.58 -1.45
N LEU A 27 -10.26 7.25 -1.38
CA LEU A 27 -11.01 6.39 -2.30
C LEU A 27 -12.42 6.13 -1.77
N GLU A 28 -12.51 5.93 -0.45
CA GLU A 28 -13.74 5.87 0.34
C GLU A 28 -13.42 6.20 1.80
N GLU A 29 -14.44 6.20 2.66
CA GLU A 29 -14.25 6.49 4.09
C GLU A 29 -13.29 5.48 4.74
N GLY A 30 -12.17 5.98 5.24
CA GLY A 30 -11.12 5.17 5.88
C GLY A 30 -10.21 4.41 4.91
N ILE A 31 -10.27 4.69 3.61
CA ILE A 31 -9.32 4.16 2.62
C ILE A 31 -8.77 5.30 1.77
N ALA A 32 -7.46 5.49 1.80
CA ALA A 32 -6.78 6.54 1.06
C ALA A 32 -5.54 6.01 0.33
N ILE A 33 -5.17 6.68 -0.76
CA ILE A 33 -3.88 6.48 -1.42
C ILE A 33 -3.00 7.71 -1.26
N ASP A 34 -1.72 7.46 -1.03
CA ASP A 34 -0.71 8.50 -0.99
C ASP A 34 -0.08 8.67 -2.37
N LEU A 35 0.16 9.91 -2.77
CA LEU A 35 0.67 10.27 -4.09
C LEU A 35 1.97 11.07 -3.98
N ASP A 36 2.87 10.90 -4.97
CA ASP A 36 4.01 11.80 -5.18
C ASP A 36 3.59 13.08 -5.91
N ASP A 37 4.55 13.96 -6.16
CA ASP A 37 4.34 15.28 -6.77
C ASP A 37 3.90 15.21 -8.24
N GLU A 38 4.09 14.06 -8.87
CA GLU A 38 3.62 13.75 -10.21
C GLU A 38 2.25 13.03 -10.22
N GLY A 39 1.68 12.77 -9.03
CA GLY A 39 0.40 12.08 -8.87
C GLY A 39 0.48 10.55 -8.99
N HIS A 40 1.67 9.95 -8.88
CA HIS A 40 1.84 8.51 -8.86
C HIS A 40 1.68 7.96 -7.45
N ILE A 41 1.13 6.75 -7.33
CA ILE A 41 0.88 6.12 -6.04
C ILE A 41 2.19 5.75 -5.34
N VAL A 42 2.30 6.18 -4.08
CA VAL A 42 3.39 5.90 -3.15
C VAL A 42 2.96 4.89 -2.10
N GLY A 43 1.72 4.97 -1.61
CA GLY A 43 1.20 4.10 -0.56
C GLY A 43 -0.31 3.96 -0.56
N LEU A 44 -0.80 3.03 0.27
CA LEU A 44 -2.21 2.77 0.55
C LEU A 44 -2.40 2.75 2.07
N GLU A 45 -3.40 3.48 2.55
CA GLU A 45 -3.86 3.48 3.94
C GLU A 45 -5.25 2.86 4.04
N VAL A 46 -5.43 2.00 5.05
CA VAL A 46 -6.72 1.40 5.42
C VAL A 46 -6.90 1.55 6.93
N LEU A 47 -7.86 2.37 7.36
CA LEU A 47 -8.29 2.50 8.75
C LEU A 47 -9.26 1.37 9.13
N ASP A 48 -9.61 1.25 10.42
CA ASP A 48 -10.36 0.15 11.05
C ASP A 48 -10.02 -1.21 10.41
N ALA A 49 -8.71 -1.47 10.25
CA ALA A 49 -8.21 -2.54 9.41
C ALA A 49 -8.63 -3.92 9.92
N VAL A 50 -8.78 -4.09 11.25
CA VAL A 50 -9.28 -5.33 11.84
C VAL A 50 -10.73 -5.60 11.42
N GLU A 51 -11.59 -4.58 11.39
CA GLU A 51 -12.98 -4.73 10.96
C GLU A 51 -13.06 -4.99 9.45
N ARG A 52 -12.32 -4.22 8.65
CA ARG A 52 -12.39 -4.28 7.18
C ARG A 52 -11.75 -5.54 6.59
N LEU A 53 -10.61 -5.98 7.13
CA LEU A 53 -9.80 -7.06 6.55
C LEU A 53 -9.87 -8.36 7.36
N GLY A 54 -10.21 -8.27 8.64
CA GLY A 54 -10.15 -9.39 9.57
C GLY A 54 -8.74 -9.64 10.11
N LEU A 55 -8.66 -10.04 11.38
CA LEU A 55 -7.39 -10.29 12.07
C LEU A 55 -6.55 -11.38 11.38
N GLU A 56 -7.19 -12.42 10.82
CA GLU A 56 -6.47 -13.50 10.14
C GLU A 56 -5.71 -13.02 8.90
N ALA A 57 -6.27 -12.07 8.15
CA ALA A 57 -5.61 -11.50 6.97
C ALA A 57 -4.41 -10.62 7.36
N LEU A 58 -4.54 -9.84 8.45
CA LEU A 58 -3.45 -9.02 8.97
C LEU A 58 -2.25 -9.85 9.48
N LEU A 59 -2.51 -11.08 9.95
CA LEU A 59 -1.47 -11.98 10.46
C LEU A 59 -0.83 -12.86 9.38
N ASN A 60 -1.49 -13.03 8.23
CA ASN A 60 -1.05 -13.94 7.17
C ASN A 60 -0.93 -13.20 5.83
N ILE A 61 0.28 -12.75 5.53
CA ILE A 61 0.58 -12.07 4.27
C ILE A 61 1.15 -13.07 3.27
N SER A 62 0.45 -13.26 2.15
CA SER A 62 0.91 -14.09 1.03
C SER A 62 1.45 -13.22 -0.09
N ILE A 63 2.59 -13.62 -0.67
CA ILE A 63 3.20 -12.98 -1.83
C ILE A 63 3.36 -14.04 -2.91
N GLU A 64 2.70 -13.85 -4.05
CA GLU A 64 2.64 -14.83 -5.14
C GLU A 64 3.11 -14.24 -6.48
N ASN A 65 3.67 -15.08 -7.35
CA ASN A 65 4.07 -14.72 -8.72
C ASN A 65 5.01 -13.50 -8.84
N MET A 66 5.89 -13.29 -7.86
CA MET A 66 6.81 -12.16 -7.89
C MET A 66 7.78 -12.25 -9.07
N PRO A 67 8.00 -11.13 -9.80
CA PRO A 67 9.06 -11.07 -10.79
C PRO A 67 10.41 -11.07 -10.07
N ILE A 68 11.02 -12.24 -9.95
CA ILE A 68 12.38 -12.41 -9.37
C ILE A 68 13.44 -12.03 -10.40
N GLU A 69 13.10 -12.13 -11.69
CA GLU A 69 13.92 -11.68 -12.79
C GLU A 69 13.36 -10.36 -13.35
N LYS A 70 14.28 -9.50 -13.81
CA LYS A 70 13.89 -8.29 -14.53
C LYS A 70 13.17 -8.73 -15.80
N ILE A 71 11.87 -8.45 -15.90
CA ILE A 71 11.09 -8.71 -17.10
C ILE A 71 11.79 -7.99 -18.27
N PRO A 72 12.39 -8.70 -19.23
CA PRO A 72 13.03 -8.05 -20.36
C PRO A 72 11.92 -7.45 -21.23
N GLY A 73 11.78 -6.12 -21.24
CA GLY A 73 10.93 -5.45 -22.22
C GLY A 73 9.86 -4.48 -21.74
N ALA A 74 10.03 -3.77 -20.62
CA ALA A 74 9.44 -2.43 -20.51
C ALA A 74 10.49 -1.39 -20.97
N ALA A 75 10.95 -1.51 -22.21
CA ALA A 75 11.59 -0.37 -22.85
C ALA A 75 10.48 0.67 -23.05
N ALA A 76 10.60 1.81 -22.39
CA ALA A 76 9.73 2.95 -22.60
C ALA A 76 9.65 3.25 -24.11
N THR A 77 8.46 3.10 -24.67
CA THR A 77 8.07 3.75 -25.93
C THR A 77 7.60 5.17 -25.65
#